data_AF-A0A9D7LEV3-F1
#
_entry.id   AF-A0A9D7LEV3-F1
#
_cell.length_a   1.000
_cell.length_b   1.000
_cell.length_c   1.000
_cell.angle_alpha   90.00
_cell.angle_beta   90.00
_cell.angle_gamma   90.00
#
_symmetry.space_group_name_H-M   'P 1'
#
loop_
_entity.id
_entity.type
_entity.pdbx_description
1 polymer ?
#
loop_
_entity_poly.entity_id
_entity_poly.type
_entity_poly.pdbx_seq_one_letter_code
_entity_poly.pdbx_strand_id
1 'polypeptide(L)' 'MSTGTMTSKGQITIPKDVRDALRLTPGTKVSFTRNDDGDFVLSTVRPSLMALAGSLAHEGAAISLDDMDAAIAAGAADLP' A
#
# COMPACT_ATOMS: atom_id res chain seq x y z
N MET A 1 4.92 5.84 25.46
CA MET A 1 5.69 4.70 24.96
C MET A 1 4.80 3.48 25.03
N SER A 2 4.60 2.81 23.90
CA SER A 2 3.70 1.66 23.81
C SER A 2 4.56 0.40 23.73
N THR A 3 4.41 -0.50 24.69
CA THR A 3 5.16 -1.76 24.78
C THR A 3 4.23 -2.94 24.53
N GLY A 4 4.77 -4.01 23.96
CA GLY A 4 4.08 -5.28 23.80
C GLY A 4 4.86 -6.38 24.53
N THR A 5 4.15 -7.38 25.04
CA THR A 5 4.76 -8.55 25.69
C THR A 5 4.74 -9.73 24.73
N MET A 6 5.86 -10.41 24.58
CA MET A 6 5.92 -11.67 23.85
C MET A 6 5.27 -12.77 24.68
N THR A 7 4.35 -13.49 24.07
CA THR A 7 3.74 -14.69 24.66
C THR A 7 4.71 -15.87 24.62
N SER A 8 4.42 -16.93 25.38
CA SER A 8 5.20 -18.18 25.34
C SER A 8 5.20 -18.86 23.97
N LYS A 9 4.26 -18.51 23.09
CA LYS A 9 4.16 -19.01 21.71
C LYS A 9 4.87 -18.12 20.69
N GLY A 10 5.63 -17.11 21.14
CA GLY A 10 6.39 -16.22 20.27
C GLY A 10 5.56 -15.13 19.58
N GLN A 11 4.31 -14.92 19.99
CA GLN A 11 3.46 -13.85 19.44
C GLN A 11 3.64 -12.56 20.24
N ILE A 12 3.74 -11.42 19.56
CA ILE A 12 3.74 -10.08 20.18
C ILE A 12 2.45 -9.37 19.77
N THR A 13 1.77 -8.78 20.75
CA THR A 13 0.60 -7.94 20.50
C THR A 13 1.05 -6.53 20.12
N ILE A 14 0.59 -6.02 18.98
CA ILE A 14 0.79 -4.63 18.58
C ILE A 14 -0.29 -3.76 19.26
N PRO A 15 0.09 -2.78 20.12
CA PRO A 15 -0.83 -1.86 20.77
C PRO A 15 -1.69 -1.08 19.76
N LYS A 16 -2.89 -0.64 20.19
CA LYS A 16 -3.88 -0.02 19.29
C LYS A 16 -3.33 1.22 18.58
N ASP A 17 -2.67 2.09 19.32
CA ASP A 17 -2.06 3.32 18.79
C ASP A 17 -1.02 3.03 17.70
N VAL A 18 -0.18 2.00 17.90
CA VAL A 18 0.81 1.57 16.91
C VAL A 18 0.13 0.95 15.68
N ARG A 19 -0.91 0.13 15.90
CA ARG A 19 -1.70 -0.48 14.83
C ARG A 19 -2.35 0.57 13.94
N ASP A 20 -2.96 1.59 14.56
CA ASP A 20 -3.65 2.67 13.88
C ASP A 20 -2.65 3.56 13.11
N ALA A 21 -1.50 3.88 13.72
CA ALA A 21 -0.43 4.65 13.06
C ALA A 21 0.16 3.95 11.82
N LEU A 22 0.33 2.63 11.89
CA LEU A 22 0.82 1.81 10.78
C LEU A 22 -0.30 1.37 9.80
N ARG A 23 -1.56 1.74 10.08
CA ARG A 23 -2.76 1.34 9.32
C ARG A 23 -2.86 -0.18 9.12
N LEU A 24 -2.51 -0.93 10.14
CA LEU A 24 -2.54 -2.40 10.12
C LEU A 24 -3.98 -2.89 10.26
N THR A 25 -4.41 -3.71 9.31
CA THR A 25 -5.68 -4.46 9.36
C THR A 25 -5.41 -5.96 9.47
N PRO A 26 -6.39 -6.78 9.91
CA PRO A 26 -6.25 -8.23 9.88
C PRO A 26 -5.82 -8.73 8.49
N GLY A 27 -4.79 -9.57 8.44
CA GLY A 27 -4.19 -10.05 7.18
C GLY A 27 -3.09 -9.17 6.60
N THR A 28 -2.83 -7.99 7.17
CA THR A 28 -1.68 -7.16 6.76
C THR A 28 -0.37 -7.89 7.00
N LYS A 29 0.44 -8.04 5.97
CA LYS A 29 1.80 -8.58 6.07
C LYS A 29 2.75 -7.49 6.54
N VAL A 30 3.65 -7.84 7.45
CA VAL A 30 4.71 -6.96 7.96
C VAL A 30 6.07 -7.60 7.69
N SER A 31 7.08 -6.78 7.44
CA SER A 31 8.47 -7.18 7.28
C SER A 31 9.30 -6.66 8.45
N PHE A 32 10.30 -7.46 8.82
CA PHE A 32 11.31 -7.09 9.80
C PHE A 32 12.63 -6.97 9.05
N THR A 33 13.24 -5.80 9.09
CA THR A 33 14.52 -5.54 8.41
C THR A 33 15.50 -4.97 9.42
N ARG A 34 16.74 -5.45 9.40
CA ARG A 34 17.79 -4.92 10.25
C ARG A 34 18.38 -3.66 9.59
N ASN A 35 18.44 -2.55 10.32
CA ASN A 35 19.13 -1.35 9.86
C ASN A 35 20.65 -1.43 10.15
N ASP A 36 21.39 -0.43 9.69
CA ASP A 36 22.85 -0.37 9.87
C ASP A 36 23.27 -0.21 11.34
N ASP A 37 22.40 0.41 12.16
CA ASP A 37 22.58 0.56 13.61
C ASP A 37 22.37 -0.76 14.37
N GLY A 38 21.88 -1.80 13.69
CA GLY A 38 21.66 -3.13 14.23
C GLY A 38 20.27 -3.36 14.83
N ASP A 39 19.40 -2.35 14.80
CA ASP A 39 18.00 -2.41 15.21
C ASP A 39 17.14 -3.11 14.15
N PHE A 40 16.02 -3.67 14.60
CA PHE A 40 15.00 -4.20 13.70
C PHE A 40 13.88 -3.17 13.48
N VAL A 41 13.67 -2.82 12.21
CA VAL A 41 12.57 -1.97 11.76
C VAL A 41 11.41 -2.85 11.31
N LEU A 42 10.22 -2.55 11.86
CA LEU A 42 8.96 -3.13 11.41
C LEU A 42 8.33 -2.22 10.35
N SER A 43 7.99 -2.77 9.19
CA SER A 43 7.26 -2.05 8.14
C SER A 43 6.14 -2.89 7.55
N THR A 44 5.11 -2.22 7.03
CA THR A 44 4.05 -2.89 6.25
C THR A 44 4.60 -3.32 4.89
N VAL A 45 4.36 -4.57 4.50
CA VAL A 45 4.65 -5.02 3.13
C VAL A 45 3.59 -4.44 2.22
N ARG A 46 3.98 -3.45 1.42
CA ARG A 46 3.12 -2.90 0.36
C ARG A 46 3.43 -3.62 -0.95
N PRO A 47 2.43 -3.89 -1.80
CA PRO A 47 2.70 -4.33 -3.16
C PRO A 47 3.60 -3.31 -3.85
N SER A 48 4.53 -3.80 -4.66
CA SER A 48 5.29 -2.92 -5.56
C SER A 48 4.31 -2.21 -6.50
N LEU A 49 4.58 -0.96 -6.86
CA LEU A 49 3.85 -0.28 -7.94
C LEU A 49 3.93 -1.09 -9.25
N MET A 50 4.99 -1.87 -9.44
CA MET A 50 5.14 -2.78 -10.57
C MET A 50 4.08 -3.89 -10.60
N ALA A 51 3.42 -4.18 -9.48
CA ALA A 51 2.28 -5.10 -9.48
C ALA A 51 1.07 -4.52 -10.23
N LEU A 52 1.03 -3.20 -10.47
CA LEU A 52 0.01 -2.54 -11.30
C LEU A 52 0.41 -2.49 -12.78
N ALA A 53 1.64 -2.90 -13.14
CA ALA A 53 2.09 -2.86 -14.53
C ALA A 53 1.16 -3.70 -15.42
N GLY A 54 0.63 -3.08 -16.46
CA GLY A 54 -0.30 -3.71 -17.40
C GLY A 54 -1.78 -3.72 -16.97
N SER A 55 -2.14 -3.21 -15.78
CA SER A 55 -3.55 -3.19 -15.33
C SER A 55 -4.45 -2.26 -16.15
N LEU A 56 -3.86 -1.35 -16.94
CA LEU A 56 -4.54 -0.40 -17.82
C LEU A 56 -4.19 -0.67 -19.30
N ALA A 57 -3.87 -1.93 -19.65
CA ALA A 57 -3.62 -2.28 -21.04
C ALA A 57 -4.85 -1.98 -21.92
N HIS A 58 -4.62 -1.40 -23.08
CA HIS A 58 -5.65 -1.09 -24.08
C HIS A 58 -5.39 -1.89 -25.35
N GLU A 59 -6.37 -2.69 -25.78
CA GLU A 59 -6.27 -3.52 -26.99
C GLU A 59 -6.77 -2.81 -28.26
N GLY A 60 -7.32 -1.60 -28.14
CA GLY A 60 -7.80 -0.82 -29.27
C GLY A 60 -6.71 -0.04 -30.00
N ALA A 61 -7.08 0.57 -31.12
CA ALA A 61 -6.21 1.46 -31.86
C ALA A 61 -5.82 2.68 -31.00
N ALA A 62 -4.61 3.19 -31.22
CA ALA A 62 -4.21 4.46 -30.62
C ALA A 62 -5.20 5.56 -31.03
N ILE A 63 -5.73 6.29 -30.04
CA ILE A 63 -6.57 7.46 -30.25
C ILE A 63 -5.72 8.72 -30.41
N SER A 64 -6.29 9.76 -31.01
CA SER A 64 -5.61 11.06 -31.09
C SER A 64 -5.56 11.74 -29.72
N LEU A 65 -4.62 12.68 -29.56
CA LEU A 65 -4.56 13.50 -28.34
C LEU A 65 -5.85 14.33 -28.17
N ASP A 66 -6.41 14.84 -29.26
CA ASP A 66 -7.67 15.61 -29.22
C ASP A 66 -8.85 14.78 -28.70
N ASP A 67 -8.96 13.53 -29.15
CA ASP A 67 -9.98 12.60 -28.65
C ASP A 67 -9.76 12.23 -27.18
N MET A 68 -8.49 12.12 -26.76
CA MET A 68 -8.12 11.84 -25.37
C MET A 68 -8.50 13.00 -24.46
N ASP A 69 -8.18 14.24 -24.85
CA ASP A 69 -8.53 15.44 -24.10
C ASP A 69 -10.05 15.64 -23.99
N ALA A 70 -10.79 15.37 -25.08
CA ALA A 70 -12.25 15.39 -25.07
C ALA A 70 -12.83 14.35 -24.10
N ALA A 71 -12.28 13.13 -24.08
CA ALA A 71 -12.71 12.07 -23.17
C ALA A 71 -12.39 12.40 -21.69
N ILE A 72 -11.22 12.97 -21.41
CA ILE A 72 -10.84 13.44 -20.07
C ILE A 72 -11.79 14.54 -19.60
N ALA A 73 -12.09 15.53 -20.45
CA ALA A 73 -13.00 16.62 -20.11
C ALA A 73 -14.43 16.11 -19.84
N ALA A 74 -14.93 15.18 -20.65
CA ALA A 74 -16.22 14.56 -20.44
C ALA A 74 -16.28 13.76 -19.12
N GLY A 75 -15.26 12.95 -18.83
CA GLY A 75 -15.20 12.17 -17.59
C GLY A 75 -15.04 13.03 -16.33
N ALA A 76 -14.34 14.17 -16.42
CA ALA A 76 -14.19 15.10 -15.31
C ALA A 76 -15.49 15.84 -14.96
N ALA A 77 -16.35 16.09 -15.96
CA ALA A 77 -17.65 16.73 -15.77
C ALA A 77 -18.72 15.80 -15.16
N ASP A 78 -18.48 14.48 -15.18
CA ASP A 78 -19.40 13.44 -14.71
C ASP A 78 -19.04 12.91 -13.29
N LEU A 79 -18.13 13.59 -12.58
CA LEU A 79 -17.88 13.30 -11.16
C LEU A 79 -19.03 13.86 -10.29
N PRO A 80 -19.63 13.04 -9.39
CA PRO A 80 -20.62 13.51 -8.42
C PRO A 80 -20.02 14.44 -7.35
#